data_AF-A0A9D4FNG6-F1
#
_entry.id   AF-A0A9D4FNG6-F1
#
_cell.length_a   1.000
_cell.length_b   1.000
_cell.length_c   1.000
_cell.angle_alpha   90.00
_cell.angle_beta   90.00
_cell.angle_gamma   90.00
#
_symmetry.space_group_name_H-M   'P 1'
#
loop_
_entity.id
_entity.type
_entity.pdbx_description
1 polymer ?
#
loop_
_entity_poly.entity_id
_entity_poly.type
_entity_poly.pdbx_seq_one_letter_code
_entity_poly.pdbx_strand_id
1 'polypeptide(L)'
;MLFQAVQETGAMLISESDINTADIQNRLEQLAQSWEELKNMAENRGQMLEESHAYQQFSANVDDEEAWIAEKQRLLSGGDLGDTMATVQGLLKKHEVFETDFHVHRDRCKEVQKEGEKLMHEVNQLARIVMATLSISDTHFDAFEVP
;
A
#
# COMPACT_ATOMS: atom_id res chain seq x y z
N MET A 1 -30.21 -5.20 11.89
CA MET A 1 -31.34 -5.23 12.85
C MET A 1 -32.35 -4.14 12.59
N LEU A 2 -31.97 -2.85 12.50
CA LEU A 2 -32.94 -1.75 12.32
C LEU A 2 -33.60 -1.70 10.92
N PHE A 3 -32.83 -1.93 9.85
CA PHE A 3 -33.37 -2.01 8.48
C PHE A 3 -34.36 -3.17 8.30
N GLN A 4 -34.02 -4.36 8.80
CA GLN A 4 -34.88 -5.55 8.79
C GLN A 4 -36.20 -5.29 9.54
N ALA A 5 -36.13 -4.64 10.71
CA ALA A 5 -37.32 -4.33 11.52
C ALA A 5 -38.25 -3.32 10.82
N VAL A 6 -37.71 -2.36 10.08
CA VAL A 6 -38.51 -1.39 9.29
C VAL A 6 -39.17 -2.08 8.10
N GLN A 7 -38.50 -3.03 7.45
CA GLN A 7 -39.10 -3.85 6.38
C GLN A 7 -40.22 -4.76 6.90
N GLU A 8 -40.00 -5.45 8.03
CA GLU A 8 -41.02 -6.31 8.65
C GLU A 8 -42.25 -5.51 9.09
N THR A 9 -42.04 -4.35 9.73
CA THR A 9 -43.15 -3.48 10.16
C THR A 9 -43.93 -2.92 8.97
N GLY A 10 -43.21 -2.55 7.89
CA GLY A 10 -43.83 -2.08 6.65
C GLY A 10 -44.64 -3.17 5.94
N ALA A 11 -44.14 -4.40 5.90
CA ALA A 11 -44.86 -5.56 5.37
C ALA A 11 -46.12 -5.89 6.18
N MET A 12 -46.05 -5.73 7.52
CA MET A 12 -47.21 -5.90 8.41
C MET A 12 -48.30 -4.87 8.12
N LEU A 13 -47.93 -3.59 8.00
CA LEU A 13 -48.86 -2.49 7.68
C LEU A 13 -49.54 -2.65 6.32
N ILE A 14 -48.81 -3.20 5.33
CA ILE A 14 -49.35 -3.55 4.01
C ILE A 14 -50.37 -4.69 4.10
N SER A 15 -50.17 -5.64 5.03
CA SER A 15 -51.08 -6.79 5.22
C SER A 15 -52.34 -6.47 6.03
N GLU A 16 -52.29 -5.47 6.92
CA GLU A 16 -53.39 -5.12 7.83
C GLU A 16 -54.31 -4.01 7.29
N SER A 17 -53.88 -3.23 6.29
CA SER A 17 -54.64 -2.09 5.75
C SER A 17 -54.48 -1.93 4.24
N ASP A 18 -55.61 -1.86 3.50
CA ASP A 18 -55.66 -1.63 2.04
C ASP A 18 -55.49 -0.14 1.65
N ILE A 19 -55.43 0.76 2.64
CA ILE A 19 -55.32 2.21 2.43
C ILE A 19 -53.84 2.60 2.39
N ASN A 20 -53.39 3.20 1.29
CA ASN A 20 -52.02 3.70 1.06
C ASN A 20 -50.92 2.64 0.93
N THR A 21 -51.27 1.37 0.70
CA THR A 21 -50.35 0.24 0.49
C THR A 21 -49.29 0.53 -0.59
N ALA A 22 -49.69 1.16 -1.69
CA ALA A 22 -48.78 1.52 -2.79
C ALA A 22 -47.70 2.54 -2.38
N ASP A 23 -48.04 3.50 -1.51
CA ASP A 23 -47.08 4.51 -1.03
C ASP A 23 -46.10 3.89 -0.03
N ILE A 24 -46.58 3.02 0.86
CA ILE A 24 -45.74 2.29 1.82
C ILE A 24 -44.77 1.36 1.08
N GLN A 25 -45.26 0.60 0.08
CA GLN A 25 -44.44 -0.26 -0.77
C GLN A 25 -43.32 0.53 -1.46
N ASN A 26 -43.66 1.67 -2.08
CA ASN A 26 -42.69 2.50 -2.79
C ASN A 26 -41.61 3.06 -1.83
N ARG A 27 -42.01 3.51 -0.63
CA ARG A 27 -41.06 3.99 0.38
C ARG A 27 -40.16 2.88 0.92
N LEU A 28 -40.65 1.65 1.06
CA LEU A 28 -39.85 0.50 1.46
C LEU A 28 -38.83 0.11 0.36
N GLU A 29 -39.23 0.15 -0.90
CA GLU A 29 -38.35 -0.10 -2.04
C GLU A 29 -37.25 0.96 -2.15
N GLN A 30 -37.61 2.25 -2.02
CA GLN A 30 -36.63 3.34 -1.99
C GLN A 30 -35.64 3.18 -0.83
N LEU A 31 -36.14 2.85 0.37
CA LEU A 31 -35.29 2.62 1.53
C LEU A 31 -34.33 1.44 1.31
N ALA A 32 -34.80 0.35 0.69
CA ALA A 32 -33.97 -0.80 0.36
C ALA A 32 -32.88 -0.45 -0.66
N GLN A 33 -33.22 0.32 -1.69
CA GLN A 33 -32.26 0.76 -2.68
C GLN A 33 -31.20 1.69 -2.07
N SER A 34 -31.60 2.70 -1.29
CA SER A 34 -30.65 3.59 -0.61
C SER A 34 -29.76 2.85 0.40
N TRP A 35 -30.29 1.83 1.06
CA TRP A 35 -29.51 0.99 1.98
C TRP A 35 -28.44 0.18 1.24
N GLU A 36 -28.78 -0.41 0.10
CA GLU A 36 -27.83 -1.17 -0.71
C GLU A 36 -26.75 -0.25 -1.32
N GLU A 37 -27.13 0.93 -1.80
CA GLU A 37 -26.19 1.95 -2.26
C GLU A 37 -25.22 2.37 -1.14
N LEU A 38 -25.73 2.62 0.06
CA LEU A 38 -24.90 2.97 1.21
C LEU A 38 -23.92 1.86 1.57
N LYS A 39 -24.38 0.61 1.55
CA LYS A 39 -23.53 -0.55 1.83
C LYS A 39 -22.40 -0.67 0.80
N ASN A 40 -22.72 -0.54 -0.49
CA ASN A 40 -21.75 -0.56 -1.57
C ASN A 40 -20.72 0.58 -1.45
N MET A 41 -21.17 1.79 -1.12
CA MET A 41 -20.27 2.93 -0.87
C MET A 41 -19.36 2.71 0.34
N ALA A 42 -19.89 2.13 1.42
CA ALA A 42 -19.13 1.83 2.62
C ALA A 42 -18.07 0.74 2.37
N GLU A 43 -18.42 -0.30 1.62
CA GLU A 43 -17.50 -1.37 1.23
C GLU A 43 -16.38 -0.86 0.33
N ASN A 44 -16.73 -0.09 -0.71
CA ASN A 44 -15.74 0.54 -1.60
C ASN A 44 -14.80 1.47 -0.82
N ARG A 45 -15.35 2.30 0.08
CA ARG A 45 -14.53 3.16 0.94
C ARG A 45 -13.61 2.35 1.86
N GLY A 46 -14.07 1.19 2.35
CA GLY A 46 -13.26 0.26 3.13
C GLY A 46 -12.06 -0.25 2.33
N GLN A 47 -12.30 -0.71 1.10
CA GLN A 47 -11.26 -1.18 0.19
C GLN A 47 -10.24 -0.08 -0.12
N MET A 48 -10.69 1.13 -0.48
CA MET A 48 -9.79 2.26 -0.74
C MET A 48 -8.92 2.63 0.48
N LEU A 49 -9.45 2.51 1.70
CA LEU A 49 -8.68 2.77 2.91
C LEU A 49 -7.62 1.70 3.15
N GLU A 50 -7.95 0.44 2.91
CA GLU A 50 -7.00 -0.68 3.03
C GLU A 50 -5.87 -0.57 1.99
N GLU A 51 -6.22 -0.25 0.75
CA GLU A 51 -5.24 0.05 -0.31
C GLU A 51 -4.34 1.23 0.06
N SER A 52 -4.93 2.32 0.55
CA SER A 52 -4.17 3.50 0.99
C SER A 52 -3.24 3.18 2.16
N HIS A 53 -3.67 2.32 3.09
CA HIS A 53 -2.85 1.89 4.21
C HIS A 53 -1.65 1.06 3.73
N ALA A 54 -1.89 0.08 2.85
CA ALA A 54 -0.83 -0.73 2.25
C ALA A 54 0.18 0.15 1.48
N TYR A 55 -0.30 1.15 0.75
CA TYR A 55 0.55 2.11 0.05
C TYR A 55 1.44 2.92 1.01
N GLN A 56 0.86 3.47 2.09
CA GLN A 56 1.65 4.24 3.06
C GLN A 56 2.73 3.38 3.72
N GLN A 57 2.42 2.11 3.99
CA GLN A 57 3.40 1.18 4.54
C GLN A 57 4.53 0.87 3.55
N PHE A 58 4.20 0.67 2.26
CA PHE A 58 5.20 0.54 1.20
C PHE A 58 6.08 1.78 1.08
N SER A 59 5.48 2.98 1.05
CA SER A 59 6.23 4.24 0.95
C SER A 59 7.20 4.43 2.10
N ALA A 60 6.77 4.13 3.33
CA ALA A 60 7.64 4.19 4.50
C ALA A 60 8.81 3.20 4.40
N ASN A 61 8.56 1.98 3.90
CA ASN A 61 9.62 0.99 3.67
C ASN A 61 10.65 1.47 2.64
N VAL A 62 10.21 2.15 1.57
CA VAL A 62 11.10 2.73 0.57
C VAL A 62 11.97 3.83 1.18
N ASP A 63 11.35 4.76 1.92
CA ASP A 63 12.08 5.86 2.58
C ASP A 63 13.15 5.33 3.55
N ASP A 64 12.83 4.27 4.29
CA ASP A 64 13.77 3.60 5.20
C ASP A 64 14.99 3.01 4.45
N GLU A 65 14.75 2.35 3.32
CA GLU A 65 15.82 1.76 2.51
C GLU A 65 16.67 2.85 1.82
N GLU A 66 16.05 3.94 1.33
CA GLU A 66 16.78 5.08 0.78
C GLU A 66 17.69 5.74 1.84
N ALA A 67 17.16 5.94 3.05
CA ALA A 67 17.94 6.49 4.16
C ALA A 67 19.12 5.58 4.54
N TRP A 68 18.92 4.26 4.52
CA TRP A 68 19.98 3.30 4.77
C TRP A 68 21.07 3.35 3.68
N ILE A 69 20.70 3.42 2.40
CA ILE A 69 21.63 3.56 1.28
C ILE A 69 22.45 4.84 1.43
N ALA A 70 21.79 5.97 1.72
CA ALA A 70 22.45 7.26 1.89
C ALA A 70 23.49 7.21 3.03
N GLU A 71 23.17 6.57 4.15
CA GLU A 71 24.11 6.41 5.26
C GLU A 71 25.30 5.52 4.88
N LYS A 72 25.08 4.41 4.17
CA LYS A 72 26.18 3.55 3.70
C LYS A 72 27.07 4.27 2.67
N GLN A 73 26.50 5.05 1.76
CA GLN A 73 27.27 5.89 0.82
C GLN A 73 28.15 6.89 1.58
N ARG A 74 27.61 7.56 2.61
CA ARG A 74 28.35 8.49 3.47
C ARG A 74 29.53 7.81 4.19
N LEU A 75 29.34 6.58 4.68
CA LEU A 75 30.40 5.78 5.31
C LEU A 75 31.51 5.38 4.33
N LEU A 76 31.15 5.02 3.09
CA LEU A 76 32.11 4.60 2.07
C LEU A 76 32.92 5.78 1.52
N SER A 77 32.32 6.97 1.41
CA SER A 77 33.02 8.19 0.97
C SER A 77 34.05 8.72 1.98
N GLY A 78 34.04 8.24 3.22
CA GLY A 78 34.98 8.65 4.29
C GLY A 78 36.24 7.78 4.42
N GLY A 79 36.53 6.90 3.46
CA GLY A 79 37.59 5.89 3.57
C GLY A 79 39.02 6.44 3.52
N ASP A 80 39.62 6.71 4.67
CA ASP A 80 41.09 6.63 4.84
C ASP A 80 41.46 5.15 5.04
N LEU A 81 42.08 4.55 4.02
CA LEU A 81 42.54 3.17 4.03
C LEU A 81 43.85 3.10 4.83
N GLY A 82 43.73 3.14 6.16
CA GLY A 82 44.86 3.22 7.07
C GLY A 82 45.97 2.19 6.79
N ASP A 83 47.20 2.65 6.92
CA ASP A 83 48.46 2.06 6.45
C ASP A 83 49.04 0.96 7.34
N THR A 84 48.25 0.49 8.33
CA THR A 84 48.65 -0.60 9.24
C THR A 84 47.85 -1.88 9.01
N MET A 85 48.49 -3.03 9.24
CA MET A 85 47.82 -4.34 9.15
C MET A 85 46.58 -4.43 10.07
N ALA A 86 46.63 -3.79 11.24
CA ALA A 86 45.52 -3.74 12.18
C ALA A 86 44.32 -2.92 11.63
N THR A 87 44.58 -1.81 10.94
CA THR A 87 43.53 -1.03 10.26
C THR A 87 42.92 -1.79 9.10
N VAL A 88 43.74 -2.50 8.31
CA VAL A 88 43.26 -3.36 7.20
C VAL A 88 42.42 -4.54 7.72
N GLN A 89 42.81 -5.19 8.82
CA GLN A 89 42.01 -6.25 9.44
C GLN A 89 40.69 -5.72 10.03
N GLY A 90 40.69 -4.50 10.59
CA GLY A 90 39.47 -3.84 11.05
C GLY A 90 38.53 -3.48 9.89
N LEU A 91 39.07 -3.05 8.75
CA LEU A 91 38.33 -2.81 7.51
C LEU A 91 37.74 -4.09 6.94
N LEU A 92 38.49 -5.20 6.94
CA LEU A 92 38.02 -6.50 6.49
C LEU A 92 36.85 -7.00 7.36
N LYS A 93 36.95 -6.85 8.67
CA LYS A 93 35.85 -7.24 9.59
C LYS A 93 34.61 -6.38 9.40
N LYS A 94 34.78 -5.08 9.13
CA LYS A 94 33.66 -4.21 8.72
C LYS A 94 33.06 -4.65 7.39
N HIS A 95 33.88 -5.13 6.46
CA HIS A 95 33.42 -5.63 5.17
C HIS A 95 32.60 -6.93 5.30
N GLU A 96 33.00 -7.87 6.16
CA GLU A 96 32.20 -9.08 6.45
C GLU A 96 30.83 -8.74 7.06
N VAL A 97 30.79 -7.76 7.98
CA VAL A 97 29.53 -7.27 8.54
C VAL A 97 28.69 -6.57 7.46
N PHE A 98 29.32 -5.80 6.59
CA PHE A 98 28.65 -5.15 5.46
C PHE A 98 28.06 -6.17 4.47
N GLU A 99 28.77 -7.25 4.13
CA GLU A 99 28.22 -8.29 3.26
C GLU A 99 27.03 -9.00 3.91
N THR A 100 27.07 -9.21 5.22
CA THR A 100 25.94 -9.81 5.95
C THR A 100 24.72 -8.89 5.91
N ASP A 101 24.91 -7.59 6.19
CA ASP A 101 23.85 -6.58 6.05
C ASP A 101 23.33 -6.57 4.60
N PHE A 102 24.23 -6.53 3.61
CA PHE A 102 23.88 -6.48 2.19
C PHE A 102 23.02 -7.67 1.74
N HIS A 103 23.31 -8.86 2.23
CA HIS A 103 22.49 -10.04 1.97
C HIS A 103 21.08 -9.92 2.56
N VAL A 104 20.96 -9.40 3.79
CA VAL A 104 19.66 -9.16 4.43
C VAL A 104 18.86 -8.12 3.65
N HIS A 105 19.49 -7.02 3.25
CA HIS A 105 18.83 -5.97 2.46
C HIS A 105 18.41 -6.45 1.07
N ARG A 106 19.23 -7.29 0.41
CA ARG A 106 18.85 -7.91 -0.88
C ARG A 106 17.57 -8.74 -0.75
N ASP A 107 17.44 -9.51 0.32
CA ASP A 107 16.24 -10.33 0.52
C ASP A 107 15.02 -9.48 0.89
N ARG A 108 15.20 -8.40 1.64
CA ARG A 108 14.16 -7.40 1.91
C ARG A 108 13.69 -6.70 0.63
N CYS A 109 14.61 -6.31 -0.27
CA CYS A 109 14.25 -5.74 -1.58
C CYS A 109 13.41 -6.70 -2.44
N LYS A 110 13.70 -8.00 -2.43
CA LYS A 110 12.88 -9.00 -3.14
C LYS A 110 11.49 -9.13 -2.55
N GLU A 111 11.37 -9.03 -1.23
CA GLU A 111 10.08 -9.09 -0.54
C GLU A 111 9.23 -7.86 -0.87
N VAL A 112 9.83 -6.67 -0.86
CA VAL A 112 9.21 -5.41 -1.30
C VAL A 112 8.79 -5.47 -2.78
N GLN A 113 9.62 -6.04 -3.65
CA GLN A 113 9.28 -6.23 -5.07
C GLN A 113 8.07 -7.15 -5.24
N LYS A 114 8.02 -8.26 -4.49
CA LYS A 114 6.89 -9.20 -4.50
C LYS A 114 5.61 -8.58 -3.95
N GLU A 115 5.70 -7.73 -2.92
CA GLU A 115 4.56 -6.92 -2.45
C GLU A 115 4.08 -5.95 -3.53
N GLY A 116 5.00 -5.26 -4.21
CA GLY A 116 4.69 -4.34 -5.30
C GLY A 116 3.98 -5.02 -6.49
N GLU A 117 4.43 -6.21 -6.88
CA GLU A 117 3.76 -7.03 -7.90
C GLU A 117 2.33 -7.43 -7.49
N LYS A 118 2.13 -7.72 -6.21
CA LYS A 118 0.82 -8.10 -5.66
C LYS A 118 -0.14 -6.91 -5.62
N LEU A 119 0.34 -5.76 -5.17
CA LEU A 119 -0.37 -4.48 -5.19
C LEU A 119 -0.72 -4.04 -6.62
N MET A 120 0.17 -4.27 -7.59
CA MET A 120 -0.09 -4.02 -9.02
C MET A 120 -1.22 -4.90 -9.58
N HIS A 121 -1.31 -6.14 -9.12
CA HIS A 121 -2.36 -7.06 -9.57
C HIS A 121 -3.73 -6.71 -8.95
N GLU A 122 -3.72 -6.22 -7.71
CA GLU A 122 -4.93 -5.85 -6.97
C GLU A 122 -5.47 -4.47 -7.38
N VAL A 123 -4.62 -3.50 -7.78
CA VAL A 123 -5.04 -2.11 -7.98
C VAL A 123 -4.90 -1.63 -9.44
N ASN A 124 -5.94 -1.86 -10.25
CA ASN A 124 -5.97 -1.49 -11.68
C ASN A 124 -6.00 0.03 -11.96
N GLN A 125 -6.19 0.92 -10.98
CA GLN A 125 -6.19 2.39 -11.22
C GLN A 125 -4.94 3.13 -10.71
N LEU A 126 -4.27 2.63 -9.66
CA LEU A 126 -3.05 3.25 -9.10
C LEU A 126 -1.76 2.77 -9.79
N ALA A 127 -1.78 1.62 -10.48
CA ALA A 127 -0.66 1.14 -11.29
C ALA A 127 -0.17 2.17 -12.32
N ARG A 128 -1.05 3.05 -12.82
CA ARG A 128 -0.66 4.15 -13.72
C ARG A 128 0.19 5.23 -13.05
N ILE A 129 -0.04 5.50 -11.77
CA ILE A 129 0.72 6.50 -11.01
C ILE A 129 2.05 5.91 -10.57
N VAL A 130 2.07 4.64 -10.13
CA VAL A 130 3.30 3.91 -9.77
C VAL A 130 4.22 3.71 -10.98
N MET A 131 3.68 3.38 -12.16
CA MET A 131 4.46 3.35 -13.42
C MET A 131 5.03 4.73 -13.78
N ALA A 132 4.30 5.82 -13.52
CA ALA A 132 4.80 7.17 -13.74
C ALA A 132 5.94 7.53 -12.77
N THR A 133 5.82 7.14 -11.49
CA THR A 133 6.87 7.39 -10.49
C THR A 133 8.11 6.53 -10.70
N LEU A 134 7.97 5.24 -11.02
CA LEU A 134 9.08 4.35 -11.36
C LEU A 134 9.79 4.77 -12.65
N SER A 135 9.04 5.21 -13.68
CA SER A 135 9.65 5.74 -14.92
C SER A 135 10.43 7.03 -14.68
N ILE A 136 10.06 7.85 -13.69
CA ILE A 136 10.81 9.05 -13.30
C ILE A 136 12.11 8.65 -12.57
N SER A 137 12.08 7.58 -11.78
CA SER A 137 13.25 7.01 -11.10
C SER A 137 14.26 6.40 -12.08
N ASP A 138 13.82 5.65 -13.09
CA ASP A 138 14.70 5.09 -14.14
C ASP A 138 15.39 6.19 -14.96
N THR A 139 14.68 7.29 -15.29
CA THR A 139 15.30 8.41 -16.01
C THR A 139 16.38 9.15 -15.21
N HIS A 140 16.42 8.97 -13.88
CA HIS A 140 17.47 9.56 -13.03
C HIS A 140 18.69 8.64 -12.89
N PHE A 141 18.53 7.34 -13.12
CA PHE A 141 19.60 6.33 -13.04
C PHE A 141 20.45 6.30 -14.33
N ASP A 142 19.82 6.43 -15.51
CA ASP A 142 20.52 6.46 -16.81
C ASP A 142 21.37 7.72 -17.04
N ALA A 143 21.16 8.79 -16.26
CA ALA A 143 21.97 10.00 -16.34
C ALA A 143 23.37 9.85 -15.70
N PHE A 144 23.62 8.75 -14.98
CA PHE A 144 24.89 8.47 -14.31
C PHE A 144 25.75 7.40 -14.99
N GLU A 145 25.26 6.75 -16.05
CA GLU A 145 26.07 5.89 -16.93
C GLU A 145 26.55 6.70 -18.14
N VAL A 146 27.63 7.45 -17.94
CA VAL A 146 28.48 7.93 -19.04
C VAL A 146 29.66 6.95 -19.16
N PRO A 147 30.03 6.50 -20.37
CA PRO A 147 31.05 5.47 -20.59
C PRO A 147 32.44 5.79 -20.02
#